data_AF-I6EPJ6-F1
#
_entry.id   AF-I6EPJ6-F1
#
_cell.length_a   1.000
_cell.length_b   1.000
_cell.length_c   1.000
_cell.angle_alpha   90.00
_cell.angle_beta   90.00
_cell.angle_gamma   90.00
#
_symmetry.space_group_name_H-M   'P 1'
#
loop_
_entity.id
_entity.type
_entity.pdbx_description
1 polymer ?
#
loop_
_entity_poly.entity_id
_entity_poly.type
_entity_poly.pdbx_seq_one_letter_code
_entity_poly.pdbx_strand_id
1 'polypeptide(L)'
;MTSDVNAWAMANGCVRVYSGLMDMMNDNEIEGVLGHELGHVALGHSLAEMKVSYAIVAARDAISATSGVASQLSRSQLGDIAEGAINAKYSRDKESEADDFSFDLLKKRGIST
;
A
#
# COMPACT_ATOMS: atom_id res chain seq x y z
N MET A 1 1.67 -10.91 -22.13
CA MET A 1 1.41 -9.50 -21.76
C MET A 1 -0.03 -9.44 -21.26
N THR A 2 -0.27 -8.90 -20.07
CA THR A 2 -1.62 -8.77 -19.48
C THR A 2 -2.27 -7.45 -19.91
N SER A 3 -3.59 -7.44 -20.08
CA SER A 3 -4.39 -6.25 -20.36
C SER A 3 -4.73 -5.42 -19.12
N ASP A 4 -4.37 -5.90 -17.92
CA ASP A 4 -4.69 -5.18 -16.68
C ASP A 4 -3.86 -3.89 -16.56
N VAL A 5 -4.51 -2.83 -16.12
CA VAL A 5 -3.92 -1.50 -15.90
C VAL A 5 -3.51 -1.40 -14.43
N ASN A 6 -2.24 -1.69 -14.15
CA ASN A 6 -1.72 -1.66 -12.78
C ASN A 6 -0.19 -1.49 -12.69
N ALA A 7 0.27 -0.96 -11.56
CA ALA A 7 1.65 -1.01 -11.12
C ALA A 7 1.68 -1.15 -9.58
N TRP A 8 2.73 -1.74 -9.03
CA TRP A 8 2.90 -1.80 -7.58
C TRP A 8 4.36 -2.01 -7.18
N ALA A 9 4.74 -1.50 -6.01
CA ALA A 9 6.08 -1.69 -5.44
C ALA A 9 6.15 -2.65 -4.26
N MET A 10 7.20 -3.47 -4.25
CA MET A 10 7.58 -4.30 -3.11
C MET A 10 8.40 -3.52 -2.10
N ALA A 11 8.34 -3.96 -0.83
CA ALA A 11 9.12 -3.38 0.27
C ALA A 11 10.66 -3.42 0.05
N ASN A 12 11.16 -4.22 -0.89
CA ASN A 12 12.57 -4.27 -1.27
C ASN A 12 12.94 -3.31 -2.42
N GLY A 13 11.99 -2.46 -2.86
CA GLY A 13 12.19 -1.48 -3.92
C GLY A 13 12.02 -2.01 -5.34
N CYS A 14 11.60 -3.27 -5.52
CA CYS A 14 11.22 -3.75 -6.84
C CYS A 14 9.84 -3.23 -7.22
N VAL A 15 9.73 -2.53 -8.34
CA VAL A 15 8.46 -2.06 -8.90
C VAL A 15 8.06 -2.97 -10.06
N ARG A 16 6.79 -3.39 -10.09
CA ARG A 16 6.22 -4.17 -11.17
C ARG A 16 5.23 -3.33 -11.96
N VAL A 17 5.39 -3.31 -13.28
CA VAL A 17 4.53 -2.54 -14.19
C VAL A 17 3.84 -3.51 -15.16
N TYR A 18 2.54 -3.35 -15.34
CA TYR A 18 1.73 -4.23 -16.18
C TYR A 18 1.68 -3.67 -17.60
N SER A 19 1.72 -4.54 -18.60
CA SER A 19 1.69 -4.12 -20.01
C SER A 19 0.45 -3.32 -20.37
N GLY A 20 -0.72 -3.63 -19.79
CA GLY A 20 -1.94 -2.84 -20.02
C GLY A 20 -1.85 -1.41 -19.52
N LEU A 21 -1.07 -1.14 -18.45
CA LEU A 21 -0.78 0.21 -18.00
C LEU A 21 0.14 0.94 -19.01
N MET A 22 1.18 0.25 -19.48
CA MET A 22 2.11 0.79 -20.49
C MET A 22 1.42 1.08 -21.82
N ASP A 23 0.44 0.27 -22.20
CA ASP A 23 -0.32 0.45 -23.44
C ASP A 23 -1.31 1.64 -23.36
N MET A 24 -1.72 2.03 -22.14
CA MET A 24 -2.73 3.07 -21.89
C MET A 24 -2.13 4.45 -21.64
N MET A 25 -0.93 4.52 -21.08
CA MET A 25 -0.32 5.74 -20.57
C MET A 25 0.90 6.17 -21.41
N ASN A 26 1.15 7.47 -21.47
CA ASN A 26 2.39 8.01 -22.03
C ASN A 26 3.55 7.97 -21.01
N ASP A 27 4.78 8.25 -21.48
CA ASP A 27 5.98 8.17 -20.64
C ASP A 27 5.89 9.03 -19.37
N ASN A 28 5.37 10.26 -19.46
CA ASN A 28 5.25 11.14 -18.28
C ASN A 28 4.21 10.62 -17.28
N GLU A 29 3.11 10.07 -17.76
CA GLU A 29 2.07 9.46 -16.90
C GLU A 29 2.60 8.21 -16.20
N ILE A 30 3.36 7.37 -16.92
CA ILE A 30 4.03 6.19 -16.36
C ILE A 30 5.06 6.63 -15.31
N GLU A 31 5.85 7.67 -15.59
CA GLU A 31 6.80 8.23 -14.61
C GLU A 31 6.07 8.74 -13.35
N GLY A 32 4.86 9.30 -13.48
CA GLY A 32 4.05 9.72 -12.34
C GLY A 32 3.57 8.56 -11.47
N VAL A 33 3.07 7.50 -12.10
CA VAL A 33 2.68 6.25 -11.40
C VAL A 33 3.91 5.63 -10.71
N LEU A 34 5.04 5.54 -11.41
CA LEU A 34 6.28 5.02 -10.83
C LEU A 34 6.79 5.87 -9.67
N GLY A 35 6.68 7.19 -9.75
CA GLY A 35 7.05 8.11 -8.68
C GLY A 35 6.22 7.90 -7.42
N HIS A 36 4.92 7.67 -7.57
CA HIS A 36 4.00 7.35 -6.47
C HIS A 36 4.37 6.01 -5.81
N GLU A 37 4.57 4.97 -6.62
CA GLU A 37 5.01 3.65 -6.13
C GLU A 37 6.38 3.69 -5.42
N LEU A 38 7.32 4.48 -5.95
CA LEU A 38 8.61 4.74 -5.29
C LEU A 38 8.44 5.49 -3.97
N GLY A 39 7.46 6.40 -3.87
CA GLY A 39 7.10 7.10 -2.63
C GLY A 39 6.69 6.12 -1.52
N HIS A 40 5.83 5.15 -1.82
CA HIS A 40 5.44 4.12 -0.86
C HIS A 40 6.64 3.30 -0.34
N VAL A 41 7.62 3.01 -1.20
CA VAL A 41 8.84 2.31 -0.77
C VAL A 41 9.74 3.23 0.05
N ALA A 42 10.02 4.43 -0.44
CA ALA A 42 10.96 5.37 0.16
C ALA A 42 10.53 5.79 1.57
N LEU A 43 9.22 5.94 1.77
CA LEU A 43 8.62 6.29 3.07
C LEU A 43 8.32 5.06 3.94
N GLY A 44 8.56 3.85 3.43
CA GLY A 44 8.44 2.61 4.18
C GLY A 44 6.99 2.12 4.36
N HIS A 45 6.03 2.64 3.59
CA HIS A 45 4.62 2.25 3.63
C HIS A 45 4.44 0.76 3.32
N SER A 46 5.07 0.28 2.25
CA SER A 46 4.99 -1.14 1.84
C SER A 46 5.58 -2.07 2.91
N LEU A 47 6.66 -1.65 3.57
CA LEU A 47 7.27 -2.41 4.67
C LEU A 47 6.37 -2.44 5.91
N ALA A 48 5.77 -1.30 6.25
CA ALA A 48 4.85 -1.19 7.38
C ALA A 48 3.63 -2.09 7.17
N GLU A 49 3.02 -2.08 5.98
CA GLU A 49 1.88 -2.93 5.64
C GLU A 49 2.22 -4.41 5.65
N MET A 50 3.41 -4.77 5.14
CA MET A 50 3.90 -6.14 5.22
C MET A 50 4.06 -6.58 6.69
N LYS A 51 4.65 -5.75 7.55
CA LYS A 51 4.81 -6.05 8.99
C LYS A 51 3.45 -6.24 9.70
N VAL A 52 2.49 -5.36 9.44
CA VAL A 52 1.13 -5.46 9.99
C VAL A 52 0.48 -6.78 9.55
N SER A 53 0.58 -7.12 8.27
CA SER A 53 0.02 -8.35 7.72
C SER A 53 0.62 -9.60 8.38
N TYR A 54 1.95 -9.63 8.53
CA TYR A 54 2.63 -10.74 9.24
C TYR A 54 2.23 -10.83 10.71
N ALA A 55 2.09 -9.70 11.41
CA ALA A 55 1.66 -9.67 12.79
C ALA A 55 0.24 -10.23 12.96
N ILE A 56 -0.68 -9.90 12.04
CA ILE A 56 -2.05 -10.43 12.03
C ILE A 56 -2.04 -11.95 11.81
N VAL A 57 -1.26 -12.45 10.84
CA VAL A 57 -1.13 -13.90 10.59
C VAL A 57 -0.57 -14.61 11.82
N ALA A 58 0.54 -14.12 12.38
CA ALA A 58 1.14 -14.71 13.57
C ALA A 58 0.19 -14.72 14.78
N ALA A 59 -0.59 -13.65 14.97
CA ALA A 59 -1.61 -13.58 16.02
C ALA A 59 -2.72 -14.61 15.81
N ARG A 60 -3.21 -14.78 14.56
CA ARG A 60 -4.21 -15.79 14.22
C ARG A 60 -3.69 -17.21 14.47
N ASP A 61 -2.45 -17.48 14.08
CA ASP A 61 -1.80 -18.77 14.30
C ASP A 61 -1.69 -19.08 15.80
N ALA A 62 -1.24 -18.12 16.62
CA ALA A 62 -1.14 -18.26 18.06
C ALA A 62 -2.50 -18.52 18.74
N ILE A 63 -3.57 -17.84 18.29
CA ILE A 63 -4.93 -18.05 18.79
C ILE A 63 -5.44 -19.45 18.41
N SER A 64 -5.19 -19.88 17.18
CA SER A 64 -5.60 -21.21 16.69
C SER A 64 -4.87 -22.36 17.41
N ALA A 65 -3.60 -22.13 17.80
CA ALA A 65 -2.79 -23.09 18.53
C ALA A 65 -3.19 -23.24 20.01
N THR A 66 -3.92 -22.26 20.57
CA THR A 66 -4.25 -22.21 22.01
C THR A 66 -5.68 -22.61 22.35
N SER A 67 -6.63 -22.67 21.39
CA SER A 67 -7.96 -23.23 21.69
C SER A 67 -8.81 -23.55 20.46
N GLY A 68 -9.59 -24.64 20.54
CA GLY A 68 -10.80 -24.86 19.73
C GLY A 68 -12.02 -24.06 20.22
N VAL A 69 -11.87 -23.01 21.05
CA VAL A 69 -12.99 -22.36 21.78
C VAL A 69 -12.96 -20.81 21.80
N ALA A 70 -11.97 -20.13 21.20
CA ALA A 70 -11.90 -18.66 21.22
C ALA A 70 -12.77 -17.94 20.16
N SER A 71 -13.92 -18.51 19.81
CA SER A 71 -14.86 -18.01 18.78
C SER A 71 -15.66 -16.76 19.22
N GLN A 72 -15.67 -16.39 20.50
CA GLN A 72 -16.67 -15.48 21.06
C GLN A 72 -16.20 -14.18 21.70
N LEU A 73 -14.92 -13.81 21.63
CA LEU A 73 -14.54 -12.41 21.95
C LEU A 73 -14.84 -11.51 20.75
N SER A 74 -16.14 -11.45 20.45
CA SER A 74 -16.79 -10.48 19.60
C SER A 74 -16.42 -9.09 20.06
N ARG A 75 -15.67 -8.45 19.19
CA ARG A 75 -15.34 -7.05 19.21
C ARG A 75 -16.62 -6.24 19.39
N SER A 76 -16.53 -5.21 20.20
CA SER A 76 -17.50 -4.13 20.17
C SER A 76 -17.53 -3.57 18.75
N GLN A 77 -18.69 -3.61 18.10
CA GLN A 77 -18.90 -3.06 16.75
C GLN A 77 -18.48 -1.57 16.68
N LEU A 78 -18.55 -0.86 17.82
CA LEU A 78 -18.09 0.52 17.96
C LEU A 78 -16.55 0.64 17.91
N GLY A 79 -15.84 -0.35 18.49
CA GLY A 79 -14.38 -0.45 18.43
C GLY A 79 -13.90 -0.77 17.01
N ASP A 80 -14.59 -1.65 16.30
CA ASP A 80 -14.28 -1.98 14.89
C ASP A 80 -14.46 -0.77 13.96
N ILE A 81 -15.50 0.05 14.19
CA ILE A 81 -15.73 1.28 13.42
C ILE A 81 -14.63 2.32 13.71
N ALA A 82 -14.26 2.50 14.98
CA ALA A 82 -13.22 3.44 15.37
C ALA A 82 -11.84 3.03 14.82
N GLU A 83 -11.49 1.74 14.95
CA GLU A 83 -10.26 1.17 14.42
C GLU A 83 -10.23 1.23 12.88
N GLY A 84 -11.35 0.93 12.22
CA GLY A 84 -11.50 1.08 10.77
C GLY A 84 -11.29 2.53 10.30
N ALA A 85 -11.84 3.50 11.03
CA ALA A 85 -11.67 4.92 10.70
C ALA A 85 -10.22 5.40 10.87
N ILE A 86 -9.54 4.97 11.94
CA ILE A 86 -8.12 5.29 12.18
C ILE A 86 -7.25 4.67 11.08
N ASN A 87 -7.46 3.40 10.75
CA ASN A 87 -6.73 2.72 9.69
C ASN A 87 -6.98 3.37 8.31
N ALA A 88 -8.22 3.74 8.01
CA ALA A 88 -8.57 4.44 6.77
C ALA A 88 -7.90 5.81 6.69
N LYS A 89 -7.86 6.58 7.79
CA LYS A 89 -7.15 7.85 7.83
C LYS A 89 -5.64 7.64 7.61
N TYR A 90 -5.05 6.69 8.33
CA TYR A 90 -3.63 6.38 8.19
C TYR A 90 -3.28 5.95 6.76
N SER A 91 -4.14 5.17 6.10
CA SER A 91 -4.00 4.85 4.67
C SER A 91 -4.04 6.11 3.80
N ARG A 92 -5.01 7.02 4.00
CA ARG A 92 -5.09 8.28 3.24
C ARG A 92 -3.88 9.19 3.45
N ASP A 93 -3.35 9.25 4.67
CA ASP A 93 -2.16 10.04 4.97
C ASP A 93 -0.96 9.49 4.17
N LYS A 94 -0.79 8.16 4.08
CA LYS A 94 0.26 7.52 3.26
C LYS A 94 0.13 7.81 1.77
N GLU A 95 -1.07 7.74 1.20
CA GLU A 95 -1.30 8.07 -0.22
C GLU A 95 -0.89 9.51 -0.50
N SER A 96 -1.27 10.44 0.39
CA SER A 96 -0.93 11.87 0.24
C SER A 96 0.58 12.09 0.29
N GLU A 97 1.29 11.42 1.21
CA GLU A 97 2.74 11.50 1.29
C GLU A 97 3.44 10.88 0.07
N ALA A 98 2.90 9.80 -0.50
CA ALA A 98 3.40 9.19 -1.73
C ALA A 98 3.19 10.11 -2.95
N ASP A 99 2.05 10.79 -3.04
CA ASP A 99 1.75 11.79 -4.07
C ASP A 99 2.70 13.00 -3.97
N ASP A 100 2.90 13.55 -2.77
CA ASP A 100 3.82 14.66 -2.53
C ASP A 100 5.25 14.28 -2.91
N PHE A 101 5.69 13.07 -2.54
CA PHE A 101 6.99 12.54 -2.93
C PHE A 101 7.12 12.43 -4.45
N SER A 102 6.11 11.88 -5.12
CA SER A 102 6.08 11.73 -6.58
C SER A 102 6.19 13.08 -7.26
N PHE A 103 5.36 14.05 -6.84
CA PHE A 103 5.36 15.40 -7.36
C PHE A 103 6.73 16.07 -7.24
N ASP A 104 7.35 16.00 -6.06
CA ASP A 104 8.69 16.54 -5.81
C ASP A 104 9.76 15.87 -6.67
N LEU A 105 9.68 14.54 -6.85
CA LEU A 105 10.60 13.79 -7.69
C LEU A 105 10.48 14.18 -9.16
N LEU A 106 9.26 14.28 -9.68
CA LEU A 106 8.98 14.67 -11.07
C LEU A 106 9.44 16.12 -11.33
N LYS A 107 9.15 17.03 -10.40
CA LYS A 107 9.64 18.42 -10.44
C LYS A 107 11.16 18.49 -10.50
N LYS A 108 11.86 17.74 -9.66
CA LYS A 108 13.34 17.68 -9.67
C LYS A 108 13.90 17.15 -11.00
N ARG A 109 13.15 16.28 -11.69
CA ARG A 109 13.51 15.72 -13.00
C ARG A 109 13.09 16.60 -14.18
N GLY A 110 12.36 17.69 -13.94
CA GLY A 110 11.88 18.59 -15.00
C GLY A 110 10.75 18.00 -15.85
N ILE A 111 10.05 16.98 -15.33
CA ILE A 111 8.89 16.37 -16.00
C ILE A 111 7.69 17.30 -15.80
N SER A 112 6.89 17.51 -16.85
CA SER A 112 5.66 18.32 -16.73
C SER A 112 4.69 17.59 -15.79
N THR A 113 4.43 18.21 -14.66
CA THR A 113 3.42 17.79 -13.67
C THR A 113 2.15 18.59 -13.87
#